data_AF-A0AAN2CAP6-F1
#
_entry.id   AF-A0AAN2CAP6-F1
#
_cell.length_a   1.000
_cell.length_b   1.000
_cell.length_c   1.000
_cell.angle_alpha   90.00
_cell.angle_beta   90.00
_cell.angle_gamma   90.00
#
_symmetry.space_group_name_H-M   'P 1'
#
loop_
_entity.id
_entity.type
_entity.pdbx_description
1 polymer ?
#
loop_
_entity_poly.entity_id
_entity_poly.type
_entity_poly.pdbx_seq_one_letter_code
_entity_poly.pdbx_strand_id
1 'polypeptide(L)'
;MGTYVTHLWTAPQAGIGVPRRERWSGRYQAYIPDQLAGRRFILSADIAADVSDAELAIARLDARARALADTEALARLLLRAESVASSHIEGLRIAPARVLRAAAGVDPRRIRQPTRCSETSTR
;
A
#
# COMPACT_ATOMS: atom_id res chain seq x y z
N MET A 1 7.65 -23.52 -13.69
CA MET A 1 7.10 -23.53 -12.32
C MET A 1 8.26 -23.09 -11.45
N GLY A 2 8.09 -22.02 -10.65
CA GLY A 2 9.21 -21.35 -9.99
C GLY A 2 10.03 -22.26 -9.07
N THR A 3 11.24 -21.84 -8.74
CA THR A 3 12.18 -22.61 -7.92
C THR A 3 12.33 -22.02 -6.53
N TYR A 4 12.73 -22.83 -5.56
CA TYR A 4 13.08 -22.35 -4.23
C TYR A 4 14.60 -22.36 -4.08
N VAL A 5 15.16 -21.25 -3.59
CA VAL A 5 16.58 -21.13 -3.26
C VAL A 5 16.74 -20.83 -1.77
N THR A 6 17.76 -21.43 -1.16
CA THR A 6 18.06 -21.17 0.26
C THR A 6 18.96 -19.96 0.37
N HIS A 7 18.48 -18.93 1.05
CA HIS A 7 19.28 -17.76 1.43
C HIS A 7 19.46 -17.70 2.94
N LEU A 8 20.54 -17.05 3.36
CA LEU A 8 20.77 -16.71 4.76
C LEU A 8 20.40 -15.25 4.95
N TRP A 9 19.36 -15.00 5.75
CA TRP A 9 19.07 -13.66 6.24
C TRP A 9 20.05 -13.33 7.37
N THR A 10 20.83 -12.27 7.18
CA THR A 10 21.71 -11.72 8.22
C THR A 10 21.02 -10.48 8.79
N ALA A 11 20.63 -10.56 10.06
CA ALA A 11 20.11 -9.37 10.75
C ALA A 11 21.18 -8.27 10.72
N PRO A 12 20.80 -7.00 10.40
CA PRO A 12 21.73 -5.88 10.50
C PRO A 12 22.32 -5.82 11.91
N GLN A 13 23.59 -5.38 12.05
CA GLN A 13 24.25 -5.23 13.35
C GLN A 13 23.31 -4.48 14.31
N ALA A 14 22.79 -5.20 15.29
CA ALA A 14 21.66 -4.72 16.04
C ALA A 14 22.11 -3.65 17.05
N GLY A 15 21.84 -2.39 16.72
CA GLY A 15 22.06 -1.24 17.59
C GLY A 15 21.29 -1.32 18.92
N ILE A 16 21.59 -0.41 19.84
CA ILE A 16 20.86 -0.24 21.10
C ILE A 16 19.39 0.05 20.76
N GLY A 17 18.46 -0.74 21.30
CA GLY A 17 17.01 -0.55 21.11
C GLY A 17 16.29 -1.54 20.20
N VAL A 18 16.99 -2.38 19.42
CA VAL A 18 16.31 -3.41 18.60
C VAL A 18 15.85 -4.58 19.50
N PRO A 19 14.55 -4.93 19.55
CA PRO A 19 14.04 -6.01 20.39
C PRO A 19 14.57 -7.37 19.93
N ARG A 20 14.77 -8.29 20.89
CA ARG A 20 15.47 -9.58 20.67
C ARG A 20 14.90 -10.43 19.51
N ARG A 21 13.58 -10.38 19.29
CA ARG A 21 12.88 -11.10 18.19
C ARG A 21 13.24 -10.58 16.79
N GLU A 22 13.64 -9.31 16.69
CA GLU A 22 14.02 -8.64 15.42
C GLU A 22 15.52 -8.77 15.16
N ARG A 23 16.27 -9.44 16.04
CA ARG A 23 17.71 -9.75 15.87
C ARG A 23 17.95 -11.13 15.24
N TRP A 24 16.91 -11.80 14.74
CA TRP A 24 17.04 -13.15 14.20
C TRP A 24 17.71 -13.15 12.82
N SER A 25 18.83 -13.84 12.74
CA SER A 25 19.42 -14.34 11.51
C SER A 25 18.99 -15.79 11.29
N GLY A 26 18.89 -16.22 10.04
CA GLY A 26 18.41 -17.57 9.76
C GLY A 26 18.33 -17.88 8.28
N ARG A 27 18.31 -19.18 7.97
CA ARG A 27 18.06 -19.64 6.61
C ARG A 27 16.58 -19.54 6.31
N TYR A 28 16.26 -19.07 5.11
CA TYR A 28 14.91 -19.05 4.58
C TYR A 28 14.92 -19.55 3.14
N GLN A 29 13.78 -20.06 2.70
CA GLN A 29 13.58 -20.44 1.30
C GLN A 29 12.93 -19.26 0.57
N ALA A 30 13.64 -18.68 -0.38
CA ALA A 30 13.08 -17.68 -1.28
C ALA A 30 12.46 -18.38 -2.49
N TYR A 31 11.21 -18.05 -2.79
CA TYR A 31 10.58 -18.47 -4.03
C TYR A 31 11.03 -17.54 -5.17
N ILE A 32 11.62 -18.12 -6.21
CA ILE A 32 11.97 -17.45 -7.45
C ILE A 32 10.93 -17.86 -8.50
N PRO A 33 10.01 -16.97 -8.89
CA PRO A 33 9.07 -17.26 -9.96
C PRO A 33 9.83 -17.40 -11.28
N ASP A 34 9.25 -18.15 -12.21
CA ASP A 34 9.82 -18.18 -13.56
C ASP A 34 9.79 -16.79 -14.19
N GLN A 35 10.79 -16.49 -15.01
CA GLN A 35 10.80 -15.22 -15.76
C GLN A 35 9.69 -15.20 -16.81
N LEU A 36 8.95 -14.08 -16.83
CA LEU A 36 8.00 -13.78 -17.89
C LEU A 36 8.70 -13.25 -19.15
N ALA A 37 9.90 -12.68 -19.00
CA ALA A 37 10.71 -12.19 -20.11
C ALA A 37 11.01 -13.32 -21.12
N GLY A 38 10.85 -13.01 -22.40
CA GLY A 38 11.06 -13.97 -23.50
C GLY A 38 9.97 -15.03 -23.66
N ARG A 39 8.95 -15.06 -22.78
CA ARG A 39 7.78 -15.94 -22.97
C ARG A 39 6.88 -15.39 -24.05
N ARG A 40 6.41 -16.28 -24.93
CA ARG A 40 5.39 -15.95 -25.92
C ARG A 40 4.01 -16.16 -25.31
N PHE A 41 3.25 -15.09 -25.19
CA PHE A 41 1.83 -15.14 -24.84
C PHE A 41 1.03 -15.00 -26.13
N ILE A 42 0.10 -15.94 -26.37
CA ILE A 42 -0.83 -15.86 -27.48
C ILE A 42 -2.15 -15.40 -26.87
N LEU A 43 -2.60 -14.20 -27.27
CA LEU A 43 -3.91 -13.69 -26.89
C LEU A 43 -4.93 -14.14 -27.94
N SER A 44 -6.11 -14.57 -27.51
CA SER A 44 -7.24 -14.74 -28.43
C SER A 44 -7.68 -13.37 -28.97
N ALA A 45 -8.42 -13.38 -30.08
CA ALA A 45 -8.92 -12.15 -30.68
C ALA A 45 -9.73 -11.30 -29.68
N ASP A 46 -10.60 -11.93 -28.89
CA ASP A 46 -11.43 -11.24 -27.90
C ASP A 46 -10.57 -10.55 -26.82
N ILE A 47 -9.57 -11.25 -26.27
CA ILE A 47 -8.69 -10.69 -25.24
C ILE A 47 -7.81 -9.59 -25.81
N ALA A 48 -7.35 -9.72 -27.06
CA ALA A 48 -6.59 -8.68 -27.72
C ALA A 48 -7.44 -7.41 -27.94
N ALA A 49 -8.74 -7.56 -28.22
CA ALA A 49 -9.67 -6.43 -28.31
C ALA A 49 -9.84 -5.74 -26.95
N ASP A 50 -10.07 -6.51 -25.88
CA ASP A 50 -10.20 -5.97 -24.51
C ASP A 50 -8.95 -5.19 -24.08
N VAL A 51 -7.76 -5.71 -24.39
CA VAL A 51 -6.49 -5.01 -24.11
C VAL A 51 -6.39 -3.72 -24.91
N SER A 52 -6.74 -3.74 -26.19
CA SER A 52 -6.73 -2.54 -27.06
C SER A 52 -7.66 -1.44 -26.53
N ASP A 53 -8.84 -1.83 -26.04
CA ASP A 53 -9.81 -0.90 -25.46
C ASP A 53 -9.29 -0.30 -24.14
N ALA A 54 -8.66 -1.11 -23.30
CA ALA A 54 -8.03 -0.64 -22.06
C ALA A 54 -6.88 0.33 -22.34
N GLU A 55 -6.01 0.03 -23.30
CA GLU A 55 -4.92 0.92 -23.74
C GLU A 55 -5.46 2.27 -24.23
N LEU A 56 -6.52 2.25 -25.04
CA LEU A 56 -7.16 3.47 -25.52
C LEU A 56 -7.77 4.29 -24.38
N ALA A 57 -8.38 3.64 -23.39
CA ALA A 57 -8.93 4.31 -22.21
C ALA A 57 -7.83 5.01 -21.40
N ILE A 58 -6.68 4.35 -21.20
CA ILE A 58 -5.52 4.92 -20.50
C ILE A 58 -4.97 6.12 -21.28
N ALA A 59 -4.75 5.98 -22.60
CA ALA A 59 -4.24 7.06 -23.43
C ALA A 59 -5.14 8.31 -23.40
N ARG A 60 -6.47 8.09 -23.41
CA ARG A 60 -7.47 9.16 -23.27
C ARG A 60 -7.44 9.82 -21.90
N LEU A 61 -7.23 9.04 -20.83
CA LEU A 61 -7.09 9.57 -19.47
C LEU A 61 -5.85 10.47 -19.38
N ASP A 62 -4.70 9.99 -19.84
CA ASP A 62 -3.43 10.74 -19.81
C ASP A 62 -3.52 12.05 -20.59
N ALA A 63 -4.12 12.02 -21.78
CA ALA A 63 -4.32 13.20 -22.60
C ALA A 63 -5.17 14.27 -21.89
N ARG A 64 -6.23 13.85 -21.16
CA ARG A 64 -7.08 14.78 -20.40
C ARG A 64 -6.44 15.26 -19.11
N ALA A 65 -5.71 14.39 -18.41
CA ALA A 65 -5.05 14.71 -17.15
C ALA A 65 -4.01 15.84 -17.32
N ARG A 66 -3.32 15.91 -18.47
CA ARG A 66 -2.41 17.01 -18.81
C ARG A 66 -3.07 18.39 -18.87
N ALA A 67 -4.38 18.46 -19.07
CA ALA A 67 -5.14 19.71 -19.12
C ALA A 67 -5.65 20.16 -17.74
N LEU A 68 -5.54 19.33 -16.69
CA LEU A 68 -5.92 19.72 -15.33
C LEU A 68 -4.78 20.48 -14.65
N ALA A 69 -5.07 21.69 -14.17
CA ALA A 69 -4.22 22.37 -13.19
C ALA A 69 -4.47 21.75 -11.80
N ASP A 70 -3.41 21.65 -10.98
CA ASP A 70 -3.45 21.16 -9.60
C ASP A 70 -3.96 19.70 -9.43
N THR A 71 -3.33 18.77 -10.15
CA THR A 71 -3.62 17.31 -10.04
C THR A 71 -3.12 16.69 -8.73
N GLU A 72 -2.41 17.42 -7.88
CA GLU A 72 -1.73 16.90 -6.71
C GLU A 72 -2.72 16.36 -5.66
N ALA A 73 -3.81 17.09 -5.42
CA ALA A 73 -4.88 16.67 -4.51
C ALA A 73 -5.59 15.40 -5.02
N LEU A 74 -5.89 15.34 -6.32
CA LEU A 74 -6.52 14.17 -6.94
C LEU A 74 -5.59 12.96 -6.92
N ALA A 75 -4.31 13.13 -7.25
CA ALA A 75 -3.30 12.07 -7.22
C ALA A 75 -3.18 11.46 -5.81
N ARG A 76 -3.18 12.28 -4.75
CA ARG A 76 -3.17 11.80 -3.37
C ARG A 76 -4.42 10.97 -3.02
N LEU A 77 -5.59 11.39 -3.48
CA LEU A 77 -6.83 10.63 -3.24
C LEU A 77 -6.80 9.28 -3.96
N LEU A 78 -6.39 9.27 -5.23
CA LEU A 78 -6.29 8.05 -6.04
C LEU A 78 -5.26 7.08 -5.46
N LEU A 79 -4.05 7.55 -5.13
CA LEU A 79 -3.00 6.72 -4.54
C LEU A 79 -3.46 6.08 -3.23
N ARG A 80 -4.24 6.82 -2.43
CA ARG A 80 -4.78 6.31 -1.17
C ARG A 80 -5.87 5.26 -1.40
N ALA A 81 -6.77 5.50 -2.35
CA ALA A 81 -7.80 4.53 -2.71
C ALA A 81 -7.17 3.22 -3.20
N GLU A 82 -6.15 3.32 -4.06
CA GLU A 82 -5.41 2.16 -4.57
C GLU A 82 -4.68 1.40 -3.46
N SER A 83 -4.01 2.12 -2.55
CA SER A 83 -3.35 1.51 -1.40
C SER A 83 -4.33 0.72 -0.51
N VAL A 84 -5.55 1.23 -0.33
CA VAL A 84 -6.61 0.54 0.41
C VAL A 84 -7.12 -0.68 -0.35
N ALA A 85 -7.35 -0.57 -1.66
CA ALA A 85 -7.79 -1.67 -2.50
C ALA A 85 -6.74 -2.80 -2.56
N SER A 86 -5.46 -2.45 -2.75
CA SER A 86 -4.35 -3.39 -2.71
C SER A 86 -4.23 -4.08 -1.35
N SER A 87 -4.29 -3.33 -0.24
CA SER A 87 -4.31 -3.91 1.11
C SER A 87 -5.50 -4.87 1.33
N HIS A 88 -6.64 -4.59 0.71
CA HIS A 88 -7.81 -5.45 0.80
C HIS A 88 -7.58 -6.81 0.14
N ILE A 89 -6.89 -6.86 -1.00
CA ILE A 89 -6.52 -8.10 -1.69
C ILE A 89 -5.63 -8.97 -0.80
N GLU A 90 -4.72 -8.34 -0.04
CA GLU A 90 -3.83 -9.01 0.93
C GLU A 90 -4.53 -9.39 2.25
N GLY A 91 -5.86 -9.17 2.36
CA GLY A 91 -6.65 -9.47 3.55
C GLY A 91 -6.56 -8.42 4.67
N LEU A 92 -5.81 -7.32 4.46
CA LEU A 92 -5.65 -6.23 5.41
C LEU A 92 -6.83 -5.25 5.31
N ARG A 93 -7.91 -5.56 6.04
CA ARG A 93 -9.14 -4.75 6.06
C ARG A 93 -9.10 -3.66 7.13
N ILE A 94 -9.08 -2.40 6.71
CA ILE A 94 -9.24 -1.23 7.58
C ILE A 94 -10.54 -0.51 7.19
N ALA A 95 -11.34 -0.09 8.16
CA ALA A 95 -12.54 0.69 7.91
C ALA A 95 -12.20 2.01 7.17
N PRO A 96 -12.90 2.38 6.08
CA PRO A 96 -12.61 3.59 5.29
C PRO A 96 -12.55 4.88 6.13
N ALA A 97 -13.41 5.00 7.14
CA ALA A 97 -13.40 6.12 8.07
C ALA A 97 -12.10 6.27 8.87
N ARG A 98 -11.45 5.16 9.24
CA ARG A 98 -10.14 5.20 9.93
C ARG A 98 -9.03 5.67 9.01
N VAL A 99 -9.07 5.22 7.75
CA VAL A 99 -8.13 5.66 6.72
C VAL A 99 -8.29 7.16 6.48
N LEU A 100 -9.50 7.68 6.32
CA LEU A 100 -9.74 9.11 6.10
C LEU A 100 -9.33 9.96 7.32
N ARG A 101 -9.62 9.52 8.55
CA ARG A 101 -9.19 10.23 9.77
C ARG A 101 -7.68 10.32 9.90
N ALA A 102 -6.98 9.22 9.61
CA ALA A 102 -5.53 9.22 9.57
C ALA A 102 -4.97 10.17 8.49
N ALA A 103 -5.68 10.34 7.36
CA ALA A 103 -5.32 11.29 6.30
C ALA A 103 -5.32 12.74 6.79
N ALA A 104 -6.37 13.08 7.53
CA ALA A 104 -6.62 14.42 8.04
C ALA A 104 -5.79 14.75 9.29
N GLY A 105 -4.85 13.90 9.69
CA GLY A 105 -4.04 14.09 10.90
C GLY A 105 -4.84 13.95 12.21
N VAL A 106 -6.04 13.37 12.16
CA VAL A 106 -6.89 13.18 13.34
C VAL A 106 -6.38 11.96 14.11
N ASP A 107 -5.58 12.19 15.15
CA ASP A 107 -5.11 11.12 16.04
C ASP A 107 -6.27 10.57 16.89
N PRO A 108 -6.65 9.29 16.74
CA PRO A 108 -7.70 8.67 17.56
C PRO A 108 -7.35 8.61 19.05
N ARG A 109 -6.07 8.73 19.44
CA ARG A 109 -5.64 8.77 20.85
C ARG A 109 -5.90 10.13 21.51
N ARG A 110 -6.07 11.20 20.72
CA ARG A 110 -6.30 12.56 21.23
C ARG A 110 -7.74 12.81 21.68
N ILE A 111 -8.69 11.95 21.28
CA ILE A 111 -10.12 12.05 21.59
C ILE A 111 -10.44 11.45 22.99
N ARG A 112 -9.51 10.73 23.62
CA ARG A 112 -9.72 10.04 24.91
C ARG A 112 -9.25 10.82 26.15
N GLN A 113 -9.11 12.15 26.08
CA GLN A 113 -8.98 12.93 27.32
C GLN A 113 -10.34 13.54 27.65
N PRO A 114 -11.11 12.97 28.62
CA PRO A 114 -12.14 13.77 29.25
C PRO A 114 -11.44 14.96 29.90
N THR A 115 -11.79 16.16 29.45
CA THR A 115 -11.44 17.40 30.14
C THR A 115 -11.91 17.26 31.58
N ARG A 116 -10.98 17.06 32.52
CA ARG A 116 -11.26 17.23 33.95
C ARG A 116 -11.58 18.71 34.12
N CYS A 117 -12.86 19.04 34.25
CA CYS A 117 -13.28 20.32 34.80
C CYS A 117 -12.75 20.33 36.24
N SER A 118 -11.70 21.10 36.49
CA SER A 118 -11.33 21.53 37.83
C SER A 118 -12.39 22.51 38.30
N GLU A 119 -13.38 22.04 39.05
CA GLU A 119 -14.19 22.88 39.92
C GLU A 119 -13.29 23.39 41.06
N THR A 120 -12.69 24.56 40.83
CA THR A 120 -12.33 25.46 41.91
C THR A 120 -13.51 26.39 42.13
N SER A 121 -14.36 26.10 43.12
CA SER A 121 -15.24 27.10 43.72
C SER A 121 -15.04 27.14 45.22
N THR A 122 -14.29 28.16 45.59
CA THR A 122 -14.13 28.84 46.87
C THR A 122 -15.44 28.99 47.68
N ARG A 123 -15.31 28.76 49.00
CA ARG A 123 -16.08 29.27 50.16
C ARG A 123 -17.62 29.26 50.14
#